data_AF-A0A538K025-F1
#
_entry.id   AF-A0A538K025-F1
#
_cell.length_a   1.000
_cell.length_b   1.000
_cell.length_c   1.000
_cell.angle_alpha   90.00
_cell.angle_beta   90.00
_cell.angle_gamma   90.00
#
_symmetry.space_group_name_H-M   'P 1'
#
loop_
_entity.id
_entity.type
_entity.pdbx_description
1 polymer ?
#
loop_
_entity_poly.entity_id
_entity_poly.type
_entity_poly.pdbx_seq_one_letter_code
_entity_poly.pdbx_strand_id
1 'polypeptide(L)'
;MPYFICPNCKQRSIDHDRLQELDNVPVACERCGFGFLFELMDDYYPAPNTGFVVCDREGRILASGRGVFELSGFREQELLGTNAVDRLGLTGFEEEKNPAKLALEWGVRRLGEHLELRTRAGQQKPVTADFFPAYDDDGGLLVALTPRG
;
A
#
# COMPACT_ATOMS: atom_id res chain seq x y z
N MET A 1 -16.28 3.85 12.99
CA MET A 1 -15.87 2.43 12.97
C MET A 1 -14.70 2.36 12.02
N PRO A 2 -13.51 1.91 12.46
CA PRO A 2 -12.34 1.85 11.60
C PRO A 2 -12.54 0.84 10.47
N TYR A 3 -12.06 1.17 9.28
CA TYR A 3 -12.05 0.28 8.13
C TYR A 3 -10.68 -0.37 8.03
N PHE A 4 -10.64 -1.69 7.95
CA PHE A 4 -9.39 -2.41 7.78
C PHE A 4 -9.32 -3.07 6.42
N ILE A 5 -8.14 -3.06 5.82
CA ILE A 5 -7.88 -3.77 4.57
C ILE A 5 -6.61 -4.62 4.68
N CYS A 6 -6.70 -5.86 4.21
CA CYS A 6 -5.54 -6.74 4.11
C CYS A 6 -4.66 -6.31 2.91
N PRO A 7 -3.39 -5.93 3.14
CA PRO A 7 -2.48 -5.55 2.05
C PRO A 7 -2.22 -6.71 1.07
N ASN A 8 -2.32 -7.96 1.51
CA ASN A 8 -2.05 -9.09 0.63
C ASN A 8 -3.25 -9.47 -0.26
N CYS A 9 -4.45 -9.62 0.32
CA CYS A 9 -5.61 -10.20 -0.38
C CYS A 9 -6.77 -9.21 -0.61
N LYS A 10 -6.65 -7.96 -0.16
CA LYS A 10 -7.69 -6.92 -0.26
C LYS A 10 -8.97 -7.22 0.53
N GLN A 11 -8.96 -8.26 1.37
CA GLN A 11 -10.07 -8.52 2.26
C GLN A 11 -10.27 -7.32 3.17
N ARG A 12 -11.50 -6.84 3.20
CA ARG A 12 -11.92 -5.76 4.06
C ARG A 12 -12.64 -6.30 5.28
N SER A 13 -12.51 -5.62 6.39
CA SER A 13 -13.32 -5.80 7.59
C SER A 13 -13.67 -4.43 8.17
N ILE A 14 -14.84 -4.35 8.79
CA ILE A 14 -15.34 -3.17 9.47
C ILE A 14 -15.55 -3.64 10.90
N ASP A 15 -14.69 -3.21 11.81
CA ASP A 15 -14.50 -3.82 13.14
C ASP A 15 -13.99 -5.28 13.12
N HIS A 16 -12.69 -5.44 13.39
CA HIS A 16 -12.35 -6.50 14.34
C HIS A 16 -12.76 -5.94 15.70
N ASP A 17 -13.78 -6.55 16.33
CA ASP A 17 -14.00 -6.37 17.76
C ASP A 17 -12.62 -6.39 18.44
N ARG A 18 -12.23 -5.31 19.12
CA ARG A 18 -10.99 -5.22 19.92
C ARG A 18 -11.00 -6.19 21.12
N LEU A 19 -11.66 -7.34 20.99
CA LEU A 19 -11.98 -8.35 22.01
C LEU A 19 -11.47 -9.75 21.66
N GLN A 20 -10.50 -9.87 20.74
CA GLN A 20 -9.55 -10.97 20.83
C GLN A 20 -8.23 -10.45 21.40
N GLU A 21 -8.16 -10.58 22.72
CA GLU A 21 -6.96 -10.69 23.56
C GLU A 21 -6.33 -9.38 24.08
N LEU A 22 -5.84 -9.51 25.31
CA LEU A 22 -5.40 -8.49 26.27
C LEU A 22 -4.15 -7.69 25.86
N ASP A 23 -3.70 -7.82 24.61
CA ASP A 23 -2.44 -7.24 24.14
C ASP A 23 -2.64 -6.59 22.77
N ASN A 24 -1.91 -5.50 22.54
CA ASN A 24 -1.97 -4.63 21.36
C ASN A 24 -1.42 -5.33 20.09
N VAL A 25 -1.92 -6.53 19.76
CA VAL A 25 -1.41 -7.40 18.69
C VAL A 25 -2.13 -7.07 17.38
N PRO A 26 -1.39 -6.83 16.26
CA PRO A 26 -1.98 -6.64 14.96
C PRO A 26 -2.82 -7.86 14.55
N VAL A 27 -4.09 -7.65 14.22
CA VAL A 27 -4.98 -8.73 13.82
C VAL A 27 -4.53 -9.28 12.47
N ALA A 28 -4.22 -10.58 12.42
CA ALA A 28 -3.91 -11.25 11.17
C ALA A 28 -5.17 -11.37 10.29
N CYS A 29 -5.00 -11.32 8.97
CA CYS A 29 -6.10 -11.49 8.04
C CYS A 29 -6.67 -12.92 8.10
N GLU A 30 -7.91 -13.07 8.55
CA GLU A 30 -8.60 -14.36 8.65
C GLU A 30 -8.71 -15.11 7.30
N ARG A 31 -8.71 -14.38 6.18
CA ARG A 31 -8.85 -14.97 4.85
C ARG A 31 -7.55 -15.57 4.30
N CYS A 32 -6.40 -14.98 4.63
CA CYS A 32 -5.13 -15.38 3.99
C CYS A 32 -3.94 -15.52 4.95
N GLY A 33 -4.13 -15.27 6.24
CA GLY A 33 -3.09 -15.38 7.27
C GLY A 33 -2.04 -14.26 7.24
N PHE A 34 -2.25 -13.20 6.46
CA PHE A 34 -1.31 -12.09 6.41
C PHE A 34 -1.23 -11.39 7.78
N GLY A 35 -0.01 -11.06 8.23
CA GLY A 35 0.26 -10.80 9.65
C GLY A 35 -0.33 -9.55 10.27
N PHE A 36 -0.91 -8.64 9.47
CA PHE A 36 -1.59 -7.44 9.98
C PHE A 36 -2.57 -6.88 8.96
N LEU A 37 -3.47 -6.00 9.41
CA LEU A 37 -4.36 -5.23 8.54
C LEU A 37 -4.00 -3.75 8.60
N PHE A 38 -4.23 -3.04 7.50
CA PHE A 38 -4.00 -1.60 7.45
C PHE A 38 -5.31 -0.85 7.75
N GLU A 39 -5.27 0.09 8.70
CA GLU A 39 -6.42 0.94 9.05
C GLU A 39 -6.58 2.08 8.04
N LEU A 40 -7.80 2.31 7.59
CA LEU A 40 -8.18 3.37 6.66
C LEU A 40 -9.25 4.27 7.30
N MET A 41 -9.16 5.57 7.03
CA MET A 41 -10.17 6.56 7.46
C MET A 41 -11.56 6.29 6.87
N ASP A 42 -11.60 5.88 5.60
CA ASP A 42 -12.84 5.67 4.87
C ASP A 42 -12.82 4.30 4.19
N ASP A 43 -14.02 3.82 3.88
CA ASP A 43 -14.20 2.57 3.17
C ASP A 43 -13.63 2.63 1.75
N TYR A 44 -12.56 1.87 1.49
CA TYR A 44 -11.88 1.85 0.20
C TYR A 44 -12.20 0.56 -0.57
N TYR A 45 -12.56 0.71 -1.84
CA TYR A 45 -12.86 -0.39 -2.76
C TYR A 45 -11.80 -0.44 -3.86
N PRO A 46 -10.72 -1.23 -3.71
CA PRO A 46 -9.72 -1.38 -4.76
C PRO A 46 -10.29 -2.08 -5.99
N ALA A 47 -9.74 -1.77 -7.16
CA ALA A 47 -10.04 -2.53 -8.37
C ALA A 47 -9.54 -3.99 -8.25
N PRO A 48 -10.12 -4.93 -9.03
CA PRO A 48 -9.76 -6.35 -8.94
C PRO A 48 -8.27 -6.63 -9.14
N ASN A 49 -7.56 -5.84 -9.95
CA ASN A 49 -6.14 -5.98 -10.27
C ASN A 49 -5.23 -5.04 -9.48
N THR A 50 -5.76 -4.31 -8.48
CA THR A 50 -4.94 -3.48 -7.60
C THR A 50 -4.00 -4.34 -6.76
N GLY A 51 -2.73 -3.94 -6.70
CA GLY A 51 -1.74 -4.44 -5.76
C GLY A 51 -1.46 -3.42 -4.66
N PHE A 52 -1.19 -3.87 -3.43
CA PHE A 52 -0.83 -3.00 -2.32
C PHE A 52 0.62 -3.15 -1.91
N VAL A 53 1.23 -2.02 -1.58
CA VAL A 53 2.55 -1.92 -0.94
C VAL A 53 2.36 -1.21 0.40
N VAL A 54 2.85 -1.82 1.48
CA VAL A 54 2.91 -1.17 2.80
C VAL A 54 4.31 -0.63 2.99
N CYS A 55 4.43 0.60 3.46
CA CYS A 55 5.70 1.25 3.74
C CYS A 55 5.75 1.81 5.16
N ASP A 56 6.97 1.97 5.68
CA ASP A 56 7.22 2.72 6.91
C ASP A 56 7.13 4.24 6.68
N ARG A 57 7.36 5.01 7.75
CA ARG A 57 7.38 6.49 7.76
C ARG A 57 8.44 7.13 6.85
N GLU A 58 9.42 6.38 6.37
CA GLU A 58 10.43 6.84 5.41
C GLU A 58 10.13 6.36 3.98
N GLY A 59 8.98 5.72 3.76
CA GLY A 59 8.56 5.19 2.46
C GLY A 59 9.28 3.89 2.07
N ARG A 60 9.94 3.21 3.02
CA ARG A 60 10.55 1.89 2.77
C ARG A 60 9.52 0.78 2.87
N ILE A 61 9.54 -0.13 1.92
CA ILE A 61 8.56 -1.23 1.82
C ILE A 61 8.72 -2.21 2.99
N LEU A 62 7.63 -2.42 3.72
CA LEU A 62 7.47 -3.39 4.80
C LEU A 62 6.78 -4.68 4.34
N ALA A 63 5.88 -4.55 3.36
CA ALA A 63 5.18 -5.68 2.77
C ALA A 63 4.68 -5.34 1.36
N SER A 64 4.51 -6.37 0.55
CA SER A 64 4.00 -6.24 -0.81
C SER A 64 3.01 -7.35 -1.12
N GLY A 65 1.76 -6.99 -1.35
CA GLY A 65 0.70 -7.94 -1.68
C GLY A 65 0.86 -8.58 -3.06
N ARG A 66 0.14 -9.68 -3.28
CA ARG A 66 0.20 -10.49 -4.52
C ARG A 66 0.05 -9.67 -5.81
N GLY A 67 -0.85 -8.69 -5.83
CA GLY A 67 -1.11 -7.88 -7.02
C GLY A 67 0.10 -7.06 -7.49
N VAL A 68 1.03 -6.73 -6.60
CA VAL A 68 2.26 -6.02 -6.95
C VAL A 68 3.22 -6.92 -7.72
N PHE A 69 3.32 -8.21 -7.33
CA PHE A 69 4.11 -9.19 -8.08
C PHE A 69 3.52 -9.39 -9.48
N GLU A 70 2.20 -9.53 -9.60
CA GLU A 70 1.51 -9.70 -10.88
C GLU A 70 1.70 -8.47 -11.80
N LEU A 71 1.68 -7.26 -11.23
CA LEU A 71 1.87 -6.01 -11.97
C LEU A 71 3.33 -5.78 -12.39
N SER A 72 4.25 -5.90 -11.44
CA SER A 72 5.65 -5.45 -11.57
C SER A 72 6.64 -6.56 -11.87
N GLY A 73 6.32 -7.81 -11.55
CA GLY A 73 7.23 -8.95 -11.61
C GLY A 73 8.27 -9.02 -10.48
N PHE A 74 8.29 -8.07 -9.54
CA PHE A 74 9.15 -8.12 -8.36
C PHE A 74 8.59 -9.06 -7.31
N ARG A 75 9.40 -9.99 -6.82
CA ARG A 75 9.06 -10.75 -5.62
C ARG A 75 9.15 -9.83 -4.40
N GLU A 76 8.34 -10.09 -3.38
CA GLU A 76 8.33 -9.28 -2.15
C GLU A 76 9.74 -9.15 -1.54
N GLN A 77 10.52 -10.23 -1.49
CA GLN A 77 11.89 -10.20 -0.93
C GLN A 77 12.84 -9.25 -1.68
N GLU A 78 12.55 -8.94 -2.94
CA GLU A 78 13.31 -7.98 -3.75
C GLU A 78 12.89 -6.52 -3.50
N LEU A 79 11.81 -6.31 -2.75
CA LEU A 79 11.22 -5.00 -2.45
C LEU A 79 11.45 -4.59 -0.99
N LEU A 80 11.44 -5.53 -0.05
CA LEU A 80 11.54 -5.24 1.39
C LEU A 80 12.74 -4.34 1.72
N GLY A 81 12.49 -3.31 2.53
CA GLY A 81 13.48 -2.34 2.99
C GLY A 81 13.89 -1.27 1.96
N THR A 82 13.45 -1.38 0.71
CA THR A 82 13.74 -0.38 -0.33
C THR A 82 12.67 0.69 -0.39
N ASN A 83 12.99 1.90 -0.86
CA ASN A 83 11.99 2.96 -1.05
C ASN A 83 11.02 2.59 -2.19
N ALA A 84 9.70 2.72 -1.93
CA ALA A 84 8.67 2.30 -2.88
C ALA A 84 8.70 3.05 -4.21
N VAL A 85 8.92 4.36 -4.18
CA VAL A 85 8.98 5.20 -5.39
C VAL A 85 10.18 4.82 -6.23
N ASP A 86 11.35 4.70 -5.61
CA ASP A 86 12.59 4.39 -6.33
C ASP A 86 12.60 2.97 -6.90
N ARG A 87 12.21 1.98 -6.06
CA ARG A 87 12.31 0.56 -6.41
C ARG A 87 11.35 0.18 -7.53
N LEU A 88 10.12 0.66 -7.45
CA LEU A 88 9.10 0.47 -8.49
C LEU A 88 9.24 1.48 -9.63
N GLY A 89 10.20 2.40 -9.55
CA GLY A 89 10.45 3.43 -10.57
C GLY A 89 9.20 4.26 -10.86
N LEU A 90 8.47 4.65 -9.83
CA LEU A 90 7.25 5.44 -9.96
C LEU A 90 7.59 6.82 -10.50
N THR A 91 6.99 7.18 -11.63
CA THR A 91 7.19 8.49 -12.29
C THR A 91 5.85 9.03 -12.79
N GLY A 92 5.82 10.22 -13.39
CA GLY A 92 4.58 10.89 -13.81
C GLY A 92 4.14 12.03 -12.88
N PHE A 93 5.00 12.43 -11.94
CA PHE A 93 4.82 13.59 -11.06
C PHE A 93 6.06 14.51 -11.12
N GLU A 94 5.88 15.79 -10.79
CA GLU A 94 6.99 16.72 -10.52
C GLU A 94 7.66 16.36 -9.20
N GLU A 95 8.99 16.43 -9.10
CA GLU A 95 9.75 15.95 -7.93
C GLU A 95 9.26 16.57 -6.60
N GLU A 96 8.95 17.87 -6.59
CA GLU A 96 8.41 18.60 -5.45
C GLU A 96 6.99 18.14 -5.05
N LYS A 97 6.31 17.42 -5.95
CA LYS A 97 4.96 16.89 -5.81
C LYS A 97 4.94 15.36 -5.70
N ASN A 98 6.04 14.74 -5.24
CA ASN A 98 6.06 13.31 -4.98
C ASN A 98 4.89 12.91 -4.05
N PRO A 99 3.92 12.10 -4.54
CA PRO A 99 2.69 11.85 -3.80
C PRO A 99 2.90 11.01 -2.54
N ALA A 100 3.90 10.11 -2.52
CA ALA A 100 4.24 9.34 -1.32
C ALA A 100 4.82 10.25 -0.24
N LYS A 101 5.73 11.15 -0.62
CA LYS A 101 6.33 12.14 0.30
C LYS A 101 5.26 13.07 0.87
N LEU A 102 4.40 13.62 0.02
CA LEU A 102 3.32 14.49 0.45
C LEU A 102 2.33 13.78 1.40
N ALA A 103 2.00 12.52 1.12
CA ALA A 103 1.11 11.75 1.98
C ALA A 103 1.72 11.51 3.37
N LEU A 104 3.00 11.14 3.42
CA LEU A 104 3.74 10.91 4.66
C LEU A 104 3.96 12.20 5.47
N GLU A 105 4.35 13.29 4.83
CA GLU A 105 4.68 14.55 5.52
C GLU A 105 3.45 15.27 6.07
N TRP A 106 2.35 15.26 5.34
CA TRP A 106 1.16 16.04 5.70
C TRP A 106 0.03 15.18 6.28
N GLY A 107 0.19 13.85 6.29
CA GLY A 107 -0.87 12.94 6.72
C GLY A 107 -2.12 13.00 5.84
N VAL A 108 -1.95 13.34 4.55
CA VAL A 108 -3.07 13.48 3.61
C VAL A 108 -3.11 12.35 2.58
N ARG A 109 -4.31 11.94 2.20
CA ARG A 109 -4.48 10.98 1.11
C ARG A 109 -4.21 11.63 -0.24
N ARG A 110 -3.64 10.86 -1.17
CA ARG A 110 -3.47 11.23 -2.58
C ARG A 110 -4.12 10.16 -3.42
N LEU A 111 -5.26 10.46 -4.04
CA LEU A 111 -6.05 9.48 -4.78
C LEU A 111 -6.01 9.81 -6.28
N GLY A 112 -6.05 8.77 -7.11
CA GLY A 112 -6.15 8.92 -8.56
C GLY A 112 -4.87 9.45 -9.21
N GLU A 113 -3.69 9.26 -8.60
CA GLU A 113 -2.43 9.73 -9.17
C GLU A 113 -2.09 8.93 -10.43
N HIS A 114 -1.95 9.60 -11.56
CA HIS A 114 -1.68 8.96 -12.85
C HIS A 114 -0.17 8.81 -13.04
N LEU A 115 0.36 7.62 -12.74
CA LEU A 115 1.80 7.35 -12.72
C LEU A 115 2.22 6.33 -13.79
N GLU A 116 3.53 6.19 -13.96
CA GLU A 116 4.20 5.09 -14.66
C GLU A 116 4.99 4.26 -13.64
N LEU A 117 4.91 2.94 -13.75
CA LEU A 117 5.66 1.98 -12.94
C LEU A 117 6.68 1.24 -13.81
N ARG A 118 7.91 1.12 -13.33
CA ARG A 118 8.94 0.29 -13.95
C ARG A 118 8.92 -1.13 -13.40
N THR A 119 8.60 -2.09 -14.25
CA THR A 119 8.65 -3.52 -13.93
C THR A 119 10.09 -4.02 -13.72
N ARG A 120 10.22 -5.20 -13.12
CA ARG A 120 11.50 -5.91 -12.97
C ARG A 120 12.20 -6.18 -14.30
N ALA A 121 11.44 -6.37 -15.38
CA ALA A 121 11.97 -6.56 -16.74
C ALA A 121 12.32 -5.25 -17.46
N GLY A 122 12.17 -4.09 -16.79
CA GLY A 122 12.50 -2.77 -17.34
C GLY A 122 11.38 -2.11 -18.16
N GLN A 123 10.23 -2.77 -18.34
CA GLN A 123 9.07 -2.17 -19.03
C GLN A 123 8.42 -1.10 -18.15
N GLN A 124 8.00 0.01 -18.76
CA GLN A 124 7.15 1.02 -18.13
C GLN A 124 5.68 0.64 -18.34
N LYS A 125 4.88 0.76 -17.27
CA LYS A 125 3.45 0.47 -17.29
C LYS A 125 2.67 1.62 -16.67
N PRO A 126 1.62 2.13 -17.33
CA PRO A 126 0.76 3.13 -16.74
C PRO A 126 -0.05 2.53 -15.59
N VAL A 127 -0.13 3.25 -14.47
CA VAL A 127 -0.88 2.86 -13.28
C VAL A 127 -1.64 4.04 -12.70
N THR A 128 -2.76 3.78 -12.05
CA THR A 128 -3.38 4.71 -11.10
C THR A 128 -2.86 4.34 -9.71
N ALA A 129 -2.33 5.32 -8.99
CA ALA A 129 -1.82 5.15 -7.63
C ALA A 129 -2.67 5.91 -6.61
N ASP A 130 -3.06 5.23 -5.55
CA ASP A 130 -3.68 5.83 -4.36
C ASP A 130 -2.75 5.66 -3.16
N PHE A 131 -2.53 6.73 -2.41
CA PHE A 131 -1.63 6.79 -1.26
C PHE A 131 -2.43 7.09 0.00
N PHE A 132 -2.33 6.20 0.99
CA PHE A 132 -3.04 6.28 2.26
C PHE A 132 -2.03 6.31 3.41
N PRO A 133 -1.88 7.43 4.13
CA PRO A 133 -1.06 7.46 5.33
C PRO A 133 -1.69 6.58 6.42
N ALA A 134 -0.85 5.97 7.25
CA ALA A 134 -1.31 5.33 8.48
C ALA A 134 -1.67 6.41 9.51
N TYR A 135 -2.65 6.11 10.37
CA TYR A 135 -3.14 7.04 11.39
C TYR A 135 -2.79 6.60 12.82
N ASP A 136 -1.98 5.55 12.94
CA ASP A 136 -1.42 5.06 14.20
C ASP A 136 -0.08 5.75 14.53
N ASP A 137 0.46 5.47 15.72
CA ASP A 137 1.73 6.04 16.20
C ASP A 137 2.95 5.52 15.42
N ASP A 138 2.82 4.39 14.73
CA ASP A 138 3.87 3.80 13.88
C ASP A 138 4.04 4.60 12.59
N GLY A 139 2.94 5.19 12.09
CA GLY A 139 2.91 5.94 10.84
C GLY A 139 3.22 5.04 9.65
N GLY A 140 3.47 5.65 8.49
CA GLY A 140 3.74 4.91 7.26
C GLY A 140 2.64 5.06 6.23
N LEU A 141 2.63 4.16 5.26
CA LEU A 141 1.93 4.39 4.00
C LEU A 141 1.45 3.09 3.36
N LEU A 142 0.18 3.02 3.00
CA LEU A 142 -0.34 2.04 2.05
C LEU A 142 -0.40 2.68 0.67
N VAL A 143 0.19 2.03 -0.33
CA VAL A 143 0.13 2.44 -1.73
C VAL A 143 -0.65 1.41 -2.52
N ALA A 144 -1.76 1.83 -3.12
CA ALA A 144 -2.55 1.03 -4.05
C ALA A 144 -2.09 1.31 -5.47
N LEU A 145 -1.69 0.27 -6.21
CA LEU A 145 -1.23 0.37 -7.59
C LEU A 145 -2.18 -0.41 -8.48
N THR A 146 -2.91 0.31 -9.33
CA THR A 146 -3.90 -0.26 -10.24
C THR A 146 -3.40 -0.11 -11.67
N PRO A 147 -3.17 -1.21 -12.42
CA PRO A 147 -2.78 -1.15 -13.82
C PRO A 147 -3.81 -0.38 -14.65
N ARG A 148 -3.35 0.55 -15.49
CA ARG A 148 -4.16 1.21 -16.53
C ARG A 148 -3.92 0.49 -17.85
N GLY A 149 -4.99 0.13 -18.54
CA GLY A 149 -4.97 -0.47 -19.88
C GLY A 149 -5.20 0.58 -20.95
#